data_AF-A0A1Q8BL83-F1
#
_entry.id   AF-A0A1Q8BL83-F1
#
_cell.length_a   1.000
_cell.length_b   1.000
_cell.length_c   1.000
_cell.angle_alpha   90.00
_cell.angle_beta   90.00
_cell.angle_gamma   90.00
#
_symmetry.space_group_name_H-M   'P 1'
#
loop_
_entity.id
_entity.type
_entity.pdbx_description
1 polymer ?
#
loop_
_entity_poly.entity_id
_entity_poly.type
_entity_poly.pdbx_seq_one_letter_code
_entity_poly.pdbx_strand_id
1 'polypeptide(L)'
;MTKVLAPGDITGTFGSTTEQAVKDFQQGAGLTVDGIVGPMTWQALPADPNTPLLARGASGSVVTALQKGLKKYSTPATDPGAVDGDFGPKTEAAVKAYQQDRGIQADGIVGDQTWWVPAGAAGATLASLSGLTTV
;
A
#
# COMPACT_ATOMS: atom_id res chain seq x y z
N MET A 1 17.00 8.28 19.74
CA MET A 1 16.79 6.90 20.23
C MET A 1 15.60 6.35 19.47
N THR A 2 15.80 5.33 18.64
CA THR A 2 14.74 4.73 17.82
C THR A 2 13.89 3.86 18.75
N LYS A 3 12.70 4.33 19.12
CA LYS A 3 11.77 3.54 19.93
C LYS A 3 11.19 2.45 19.03
N VAL A 4 11.61 1.21 19.27
CA VAL A 4 11.04 0.04 18.59
C VAL A 4 9.60 -0.09 19.08
N LEU A 5 8.64 0.14 18.18
CA LEU A 5 7.23 -0.15 18.43
C LEU A 5 7.12 -1.68 18.43
N ALA A 6 7.06 -2.28 19.62
CA ALA A 6 6.89 -3.72 19.75
C ALA A 6 5.57 -4.10 19.04
N PRO A 7 5.58 -5.12 18.14
CA PRO A 7 4.35 -5.63 17.57
C PRO A 7 3.61 -6.34 18.69
N GLY A 8 2.74 -5.61 19.41
CA GLY A 8 1.67 -6.25 20.16
C GLY A 8 0.83 -7.09 19.20
N ASP A 9 0.00 -7.98 19.76
CA ASP A 9 -0.92 -8.82 19.00
C ASP A 9 -1.50 -8.04 17.81
N ILE A 10 -1.22 -8.49 16.59
CA ILE A 10 -1.78 -7.91 15.37
C ILE A 10 -3.26 -8.28 15.36
N THR A 11 -4.05 -7.56 16.15
CA THR A 11 -5.48 -7.83 16.37
C THR A 11 -6.36 -7.31 15.23
N GLY A 12 -5.76 -6.64 14.24
CA GLY A 12 -6.49 -5.94 13.17
C GLY A 12 -7.34 -4.77 13.67
N THR A 13 -7.24 -4.41 14.96
CA THR A 13 -8.05 -3.38 15.59
C THR A 13 -7.20 -2.17 15.95
N PHE A 14 -7.68 -0.98 15.59
CA PHE A 14 -7.06 0.27 16.02
C PHE A 14 -7.46 0.59 17.46
N GLY A 15 -6.73 0.01 18.43
CA GLY A 15 -6.95 0.23 19.86
C GLY A 15 -6.08 1.36 20.44
N SER A 16 -6.23 1.63 21.73
CA SER A 16 -5.48 2.69 22.45
C SER A 16 -3.96 2.53 22.37
N THR A 17 -3.44 1.30 22.35
CA THR A 17 -2.01 1.02 22.15
C THR A 17 -1.53 1.46 20.77
N THR A 18 -2.32 1.18 19.72
CA THR A 18 -2.02 1.58 18.34
C THR A 18 -2.12 3.10 18.19
N GLU A 19 -3.15 3.72 18.76
CA GLU A 19 -3.30 5.17 18.77
C GLU A 19 -2.10 5.87 19.43
N GLN A 20 -1.63 5.35 20.57
CA GLN A 20 -0.47 5.89 21.25
C GLN A 20 0.81 5.71 20.42
N ALA A 21 0.97 4.56 19.76
CA ALA A 21 2.09 4.33 18.86
C ALA A 21 2.08 5.29 17.66
N VAL A 22 0.90 5.59 17.11
CA VAL A 22 0.73 6.59 16.04
C VAL A 22 1.10 7.98 16.53
N LYS A 23 0.65 8.40 17.72
CA LYS A 23 1.03 9.70 18.30
C LYS A 23 2.54 9.81 18.53
N ASP A 24 3.16 8.77 19.07
CA ASP A 24 4.61 8.71 19.29
C ASP A 24 5.38 8.82 17.96
N PHE A 25 4.90 8.13 16.93
CA PHE A 25 5.47 8.20 15.58
C PHE A 25 5.31 9.59 14.96
N GLN A 26 4.10 10.14 14.98
CA GLN A 26 3.81 11.49 14.48
C GLN A 26 4.70 12.54 15.15
N GLN A 27 4.89 12.42 16.47
CA GLN A 27 5.79 13.31 17.22
C GLN A 27 7.24 13.17 16.76
N GLY A 28 7.72 11.94 16.56
CA GLY A 28 9.08 11.68 16.08
C GLY A 28 9.34 12.11 14.63
N ALA A 29 8.30 12.06 13.79
CA ALA A 29 8.34 12.42 12.38
C ALA A 29 8.04 13.92 12.12
N GLY A 30 7.72 14.70 13.15
CA GLY A 30 7.39 16.13 13.01
C GLY A 30 6.04 16.40 12.35
N LEU A 31 5.09 15.47 12.48
CA LEU A 31 3.73 15.58 11.96
C LEU A 31 2.76 16.13 13.02
N THR A 32 1.52 16.41 12.60
CA THR A 32 0.43 16.71 13.54
C THR A 32 0.16 15.48 14.40
N VAL A 33 0.22 15.64 15.72
CA VAL A 33 0.06 14.55 16.71
C VAL A 33 -1.42 14.42 17.10
N ASP A 34 -2.20 13.83 16.21
CA ASP A 34 -3.64 13.61 16.40
C ASP A 34 -4.00 12.14 16.68
N GLY A 35 -3.06 11.21 16.53
CA GLY A 35 -3.29 9.78 16.65
C GLY A 35 -4.04 9.18 15.45
N ILE A 36 -4.24 9.95 14.38
CA ILE A 36 -4.94 9.55 13.17
C ILE A 36 -3.91 9.24 12.07
N VAL A 37 -4.03 8.05 11.47
CA VAL A 37 -3.20 7.68 10.33
C VAL A 37 -3.78 8.28 9.04
N GLY A 38 -3.63 9.60 8.89
CA GLY A 38 -3.97 10.35 7.68
C GLY A 38 -2.87 10.29 6.60
N PRO A 39 -3.07 10.94 5.43
CA PRO A 39 -2.14 10.86 4.30
C PRO A 39 -0.69 11.23 4.64
N MET A 40 -0.49 12.26 5.48
CA MET A 40 0.85 12.69 5.91
C MET A 40 1.52 11.67 6.84
N THR A 41 0.73 11.05 7.72
CA THR A 41 1.21 9.96 8.60
C THR A 41 1.61 8.74 7.76
N TRP A 42 0.79 8.37 6.77
CA TRP A 42 1.10 7.30 5.82
C TRP A 42 2.38 7.58 5.03
N GLN A 43 2.58 8.82 4.57
CA GLN A 43 3.77 9.18 3.80
C GLN A 43 5.07 9.12 4.60
N ALA A 44 4.99 9.37 5.91
CA ALA A 44 6.17 9.36 6.78
C ALA A 44 6.56 7.94 7.23
N LEU A 45 5.65 6.96 7.17
CA LEU A 45 5.95 5.61 7.58
C LEU A 45 7.10 5.04 6.73
N PRO A 46 8.07 4.34 7.34
CA PRO A 46 9.13 3.70 6.58
C PRO A 46 8.50 2.68 5.63
N ALA A 47 8.81 2.81 4.34
CA ALA A 47 8.33 1.88 3.33
C ALA A 47 8.74 0.45 3.71
N ASP A 48 7.78 -0.47 3.73
CA ASP A 48 8.09 -1.90 3.86
C ASP A 48 8.96 -2.30 2.65
N PRO A 49 10.13 -2.93 2.87
CA PRO A 49 10.99 -3.38 1.77
C PRO A 49 10.27 -4.34 0.80
N ASN A 50 9.19 -4.99 1.24
CA ASN A 50 8.35 -5.87 0.43
C ASN A 50 7.19 -5.15 -0.27
N THR A 51 6.76 -3.98 0.22
CA THR A 51 5.73 -3.14 -0.42
C THR A 51 6.22 -1.71 -0.68
N PRO A 52 7.28 -1.53 -1.50
CA PRO A 52 7.83 -0.22 -1.79
C PRO A 52 6.82 0.67 -2.52
N LEU A 53 7.08 1.99 -2.46
CA LEU A 53 6.38 2.97 -3.26
C LEU A 53 6.71 2.75 -4.75
N LEU A 54 5.72 2.36 -5.55
CA LEU A 54 5.89 2.18 -6.99
C LEU A 54 5.15 3.29 -7.75
N ALA A 55 5.79 3.83 -8.78
CA ALA A 55 5.22 4.80 -9.69
C ALA A 55 5.76 4.57 -11.11
N ARG A 56 5.25 5.32 -12.09
CA ARG A 56 5.72 5.24 -13.48
C ARG A 56 7.25 5.33 -13.55
N GLY A 57 7.85 4.40 -14.30
CA GLY A 57 9.30 4.28 -14.45
C GLY A 57 9.97 3.37 -13.42
N ALA A 58 9.24 2.90 -12.40
CA ALA A 58 9.72 1.79 -11.57
C ALA A 58 9.78 0.49 -12.37
N SER A 59 10.73 -0.38 -12.03
CA SER A 59 10.84 -1.70 -12.63
C SER A 59 11.35 -2.75 -11.64
N GLY A 60 11.19 -4.02 -11.98
CA GLY A 60 11.71 -5.15 -11.23
C GLY A 60 10.63 -6.10 -10.70
N SER A 61 11.04 -7.03 -9.84
CA SER A 61 10.22 -8.15 -9.37
C SER A 61 8.95 -7.71 -8.63
N VAL A 62 9.00 -6.59 -7.91
CA VAL A 62 7.82 -6.04 -7.22
C VAL A 62 6.80 -5.50 -8.21
N VAL A 63 7.24 -4.89 -9.31
CA VAL A 63 6.33 -4.45 -10.38
C VAL A 63 5.71 -5.65 -11.10
N THR A 64 6.48 -6.71 -11.34
CA THR A 64 5.93 -7.98 -11.84
C THR A 64 4.85 -8.53 -10.91
N ALA A 65 5.08 -8.48 -9.59
CA ALA A 65 4.12 -8.92 -8.59
C ALA A 65 2.83 -8.07 -8.62
N LEU A 66 2.98 -6.74 -8.64
CA LEU A 66 1.87 -5.79 -8.79
C LEU A 66 1.05 -6.07 -10.04
N GLN A 67 1.69 -6.20 -11.20
CA GLN A 67 1.01 -6.45 -12.48
C GLN A 67 0.22 -7.77 -12.45
N LYS A 68 0.75 -8.83 -11.81
CA LYS A 68 0.02 -10.09 -11.58
C LYS A 68 -1.19 -9.89 -10.68
N GLY A 69 -1.03 -9.11 -9.60
CA GLY A 69 -2.12 -8.73 -8.70
C GLY A 69 -3.22 -7.99 -9.45
N LEU A 70 -2.87 -6.89 -10.12
CA LEU A 70 -3.79 -6.07 -10.91
C LEU A 70 -4.48 -6.88 -12.01
N LYS A 71 -3.79 -7.80 -12.71
CA LYS A 71 -4.42 -8.64 -13.73
C LYS A 71 -5.57 -9.50 -13.21
N LYS A 72 -5.51 -9.93 -11.95
CA LYS A 72 -6.60 -10.71 -11.31
C LYS A 72 -7.84 -9.85 -11.04
N TYR A 73 -7.67 -8.54 -10.89
CA TYR A 73 -8.75 -7.58 -10.60
C TYR A 73 -9.17 -6.77 -11.82
N SER A 74 -8.35 -6.70 -12.85
CA SER A 74 -8.59 -5.88 -14.01
C SER A 74 -9.70 -6.45 -14.89
N THR A 75 -10.50 -5.54 -15.44
CA THR A 75 -11.34 -5.84 -16.61
C THR A 75 -10.52 -5.61 -17.89
N PRO A 76 -11.00 -5.99 -19.08
CA PRO A 76 -10.34 -5.64 -20.34
C PRO A 76 -10.09 -4.13 -20.51
N ALA A 77 -10.89 -3.27 -19.85
CA ALA A 77 -10.73 -1.83 -19.88
C ALA A 77 -9.62 -1.30 -18.95
N THR A 78 -9.18 -2.11 -17.97
CA THR A 78 -8.22 -1.71 -16.93
C THR A 78 -7.02 -2.67 -16.85
N ASP A 79 -6.72 -3.40 -17.94
CA ASP A 79 -5.61 -4.35 -17.99
C ASP A 79 -4.27 -3.61 -17.85
N PRO A 80 -3.42 -3.99 -16.86
CA PRO A 80 -2.09 -3.38 -16.68
C PRO A 80 -1.12 -3.64 -17.83
N GLY A 81 -1.45 -4.52 -18.78
CA GLY A 81 -0.62 -4.87 -19.93
C GLY A 81 0.12 -6.19 -19.73
N ALA A 82 1.28 -6.36 -20.37
CA ALA A 82 2.13 -7.52 -20.13
C ALA A 82 2.65 -7.50 -18.68
N VAL A 83 2.93 -8.68 -18.13
CA VAL A 83 3.65 -8.79 -16.85
C VAL A 83 5.15 -8.79 -17.16
N ASP A 84 5.66 -7.63 -17.55
CA ASP A 84 7.04 -7.39 -17.96
C ASP A 84 7.93 -6.89 -16.82
N GLY A 85 7.34 -6.51 -15.69
CA GLY A 85 8.08 -5.90 -14.58
C GLY A 85 8.40 -4.43 -14.80
N ASP A 86 7.80 -3.76 -15.79
CA ASP A 86 7.97 -2.33 -16.06
C ASP A 86 6.69 -1.55 -15.75
N PHE A 87 6.81 -0.54 -14.90
CA PHE A 87 5.67 0.30 -14.51
C PHE A 87 5.43 1.35 -15.60
N GLY A 88 4.80 0.91 -16.68
CA GLY A 88 4.44 1.72 -17.83
C GLY A 88 3.08 2.44 -17.71
N PRO A 89 2.68 3.20 -18.75
CA PRO A 89 1.41 3.94 -18.75
C PRO A 89 0.16 3.07 -18.55
N LYS A 90 0.18 1.82 -19.04
CA LYS A 90 -0.92 0.86 -18.83
C LYS A 90 -1.01 0.40 -17.38
N THR A 91 0.13 0.10 -16.76
CA THR A 91 0.18 -0.27 -15.34
C THR A 91 -0.30 0.88 -14.47
N GLU A 92 0.09 2.13 -14.75
CA GLU A 92 -0.42 3.29 -14.01
C GLU A 92 -1.93 3.48 -14.17
N ALA A 93 -2.46 3.33 -15.39
CA ALA A 93 -3.89 3.43 -15.64
C ALA A 93 -4.67 2.35 -14.86
N ALA A 94 -4.14 1.12 -14.81
CA ALA A 94 -4.70 0.03 -14.03
C ALA A 94 -4.64 0.31 -12.51
N VAL A 95 -3.54 0.88 -12.01
CA VAL A 95 -3.42 1.31 -10.61
C VAL A 95 -4.44 2.39 -10.29
N LYS A 96 -4.57 3.42 -11.12
CA LYS A 96 -5.58 4.48 -10.94
C LYS A 96 -6.99 3.92 -10.92
N ALA A 97 -7.30 3.02 -11.84
CA ALA A 97 -8.61 2.37 -11.87
C ALA A 97 -8.87 1.54 -10.60
N TYR A 98 -7.86 0.80 -10.13
CA TYR A 98 -7.96 0.07 -8.87
C TYR A 98 -8.16 1.02 -7.68
N GLN A 99 -7.38 2.09 -7.59
CA GLN A 99 -7.52 3.10 -6.53
C GLN A 99 -8.92 3.74 -6.52
N GLN A 100 -9.46 4.06 -7.71
CA GLN A 100 -10.81 4.59 -7.88
C GLN A 100 -11.89 3.59 -7.42
N ASP A 101 -11.77 2.32 -7.83
CA ASP A 101 -12.67 1.24 -7.42
C ASP A 101 -12.70 1.08 -5.89
N ARG A 102 -11.56 1.32 -5.24
CA ARG A 102 -11.41 1.21 -3.79
C ARG A 102 -11.74 2.47 -3.01
N GLY A 103 -12.09 3.56 -3.69
CA GLY A 103 -12.42 4.84 -3.04
C GLY A 103 -11.23 5.50 -2.32
N ILE A 104 -9.99 5.18 -2.74
CA ILE A 104 -8.78 5.85 -2.27
C ILE A 104 -8.30 6.87 -3.31
N GLN A 105 -7.31 7.69 -2.95
CA GLN A 105 -6.74 8.67 -3.86
C GLN A 105 -6.16 7.98 -5.11
N ALA A 106 -6.64 8.38 -6.29
CA ALA A 106 -6.27 7.80 -7.58
C ALA A 106 -5.09 8.52 -8.23
N ASP A 107 -3.95 8.54 -7.54
CA ASP A 107 -2.72 9.21 -7.99
C ASP A 107 -1.87 8.37 -8.94
N GLY A 108 -2.14 7.07 -9.07
CA GLY A 108 -1.34 6.14 -9.85
C GLY A 108 -0.05 5.69 -9.18
N ILE A 109 0.10 5.96 -7.88
CA ILE A 109 1.25 5.60 -7.07
C ILE A 109 0.85 4.47 -6.12
N VAL A 110 1.54 3.34 -6.19
CA VAL A 110 1.30 2.21 -5.31
C VAL A 110 2.14 2.36 -4.06
N GLY A 111 1.56 2.99 -3.04
CA GLY A 111 2.07 2.97 -1.67
C GLY A 111 1.22 2.08 -0.76
N ASP A 112 1.43 2.16 0.55
CA ASP A 112 0.74 1.30 1.51
C ASP A 112 -0.79 1.37 1.41
N GLN A 113 -1.35 2.57 1.20
CA GLN A 113 -2.79 2.71 1.01
C GLN A 113 -3.30 1.93 -0.21
N THR A 114 -2.48 1.73 -1.25
CA THR A 114 -2.85 0.92 -2.42
C THR A 114 -2.55 -0.56 -2.19
N TRP A 115 -1.43 -0.90 -1.54
CA TRP A 115 -1.05 -2.28 -1.24
C TRP A 115 -2.00 -2.98 -0.27
N TRP A 116 -2.48 -2.25 0.73
CA TRP A 116 -3.22 -2.77 1.88
C TRP A 116 -4.73 -2.50 1.83
N VAL A 117 -5.23 -1.75 0.83
CA VAL A 117 -6.68 -1.59 0.68
C VAL A 117 -7.32 -2.93 0.32
N PRO A 118 -8.41 -3.34 1.02
CA PRO A 118 -9.07 -4.61 0.76
C PRO A 118 -9.61 -4.71 -0.67
N ALA A 119 -9.17 -5.73 -1.39
CA ALA A 119 -9.50 -6.05 -2.78
C ALA A 119 -10.82 -6.87 -2.93
N GLY A 120 -11.42 -7.39 -1.85
CA GLY A 120 -12.70 -8.12 -1.91
C GLY A 120 -13.16 -8.78 -0.60
N ALA A 121 -14.30 -9.48 -0.64
CA ALA A 121 -15.13 -9.96 0.48
C ALA A 121 -14.52 -11.02 1.44
N ALA A 122 -13.19 -11.12 1.53
CA ALA A 122 -12.50 -11.98 2.50
C ALA A 122 -11.23 -11.31 3.08
N GLY A 123 -11.03 -10.00 2.87
CA GLY A 123 -9.85 -9.29 3.37
C GLY A 123 -8.57 -9.48 2.55
N ALA A 124 -8.67 -9.98 1.31
CA ALA A 124 -7.52 -10.04 0.40
C ALA A 124 -7.03 -8.63 0.05
N THR A 125 -5.72 -8.40 -0.01
CA THR A 125 -5.08 -7.10 -0.31
C THR A 125 -4.21 -7.25 -1.54
N LEU A 126 -3.90 -6.15 -2.25
CA LEU A 126 -3.03 -6.21 -3.42
C LEU A 126 -1.70 -6.92 -3.11
N ALA A 127 -1.16 -6.74 -1.89
CA ALA A 127 0.01 -7.48 -1.41
C ALA A 127 -0.20 -9.00 -1.42
N SER A 128 -1.28 -9.50 -0.81
CA SER A 128 -1.55 -10.95 -0.75
C SER A 128 -1.83 -11.56 -2.13
N LEU A 129 -2.40 -10.76 -3.04
CA LEU A 129 -2.74 -11.19 -4.40
C LEU A 129 -1.56 -11.18 -5.35
N SER A 130 -0.58 -10.32 -5.05
CA SER A 130 0.72 -10.22 -5.71
C SER A 130 1.70 -11.30 -5.24
N GLY A 131 1.34 -12.05 -4.19
CA GLY A 131 2.21 -13.06 -3.59
C GLY A 131 3.35 -12.46 -2.75
N LEU A 132 3.23 -11.18 -2.40
CA LEU A 132 4.12 -10.54 -1.43
C LEU A 132 3.66 -11.00 -0.05
N THR A 133 4.28 -12.07 0.45
CA THR A 133 4.10 -12.51 1.83
C THR A 133 4.92 -11.61 2.75
N THR A 134 4.25 -10.90 3.64
CA THR A 134 4.89 -10.26 4.80
C THR A 134 5.45 -11.33 5.74
N VAL A 135 6.71 -11.15 6.14
CA VAL A 135 7.27 -11.82 7.33
C VAL A 135 6.67 -11.24 8.61
#